data_AF-A0A6P0T2X6-F1
#
_entry.id   AF-A0A6P0T2X6-F1
#
_cell.length_a   1.000
_cell.length_b   1.000
_cell.length_c   1.000
_cell.angle_alpha   90.00
_cell.angle_beta   90.00
_cell.angle_gamma   90.00
#
_symmetry.space_group_name_H-M   'P 1'
#
loop_
_entity.id
_entity.type
_entity.pdbx_description
1 polymer ?
#
loop_
_entity_poly.entity_id
_entity_poly.type
_entity_poly.pdbx_seq_one_letter_code
_entity_poly.pdbx_strand_id
1 'polypeptide(L)'
;MQLIIGSHNKATHDLANTILPCKVFNLSITPEEQIEETHQRMKTKFHPDGGDWQRWYLPRTAMVFIDNTPKKSIAQRREIAYERANQALQAYWQGMEGTLDPQKISKAVNNALVGTPEDIVEQIRERFHPEDRLMLWFDFFNHNNEQIK
;
A
#
# COMPACT_ATOMS: atom_id res chain seq x y z
N MET A 1 -4.14 9.44 -22.09
CA MET A 1 -2.95 9.49 -21.19
C MET A 1 -3.45 9.71 -19.76
N GLN A 2 -2.83 9.09 -18.75
CA GLN A 2 -3.25 9.22 -17.34
C GLN A 2 -2.07 9.72 -16.50
N LEU A 3 -2.24 10.86 -15.84
CA LEU A 3 -1.22 11.45 -14.97
C LEU A 3 -1.43 10.98 -13.53
N ILE A 4 -0.37 10.49 -12.88
CA ILE A 4 -0.38 10.04 -11.48
C ILE A 4 0.85 10.62 -10.80
N ILE A 5 0.67 11.24 -9.63
CA ILE A 5 1.76 11.80 -8.85
C ILE A 5 1.97 11.02 -7.55
N GLY A 6 3.22 10.63 -7.28
CA GLY A 6 3.64 9.99 -6.02
C GLY A 6 4.27 11.01 -5.08
N SER A 7 3.50 12.00 -4.63
CA SER A 7 3.95 13.03 -3.70
C SER A 7 2.94 13.18 -2.56
N HIS A 8 3.37 13.78 -1.46
CA HIS A 8 2.49 14.25 -0.39
C HIS A 8 2.46 15.79 -0.30
N ASN A 9 3.22 16.47 -1.17
CA ASN A 9 3.25 17.92 -1.21
C ASN A 9 2.00 18.46 -1.94
N LYS A 10 1.18 19.20 -1.20
CA LYS A 10 -0.10 19.77 -1.69
C LYS A 10 0.11 20.69 -2.89
N ALA A 11 1.14 21.54 -2.87
CA ALA A 11 1.42 22.46 -3.97
C ALA A 11 1.82 21.72 -5.25
N THR A 12 2.53 20.60 -5.13
CA THR A 12 2.85 19.76 -6.30
C THR A 12 1.60 19.07 -6.86
N HIS A 13 0.65 18.67 -6.02
CA HIS A 13 -0.63 18.14 -6.50
C HIS A 13 -1.40 19.20 -7.29
N ASP A 14 -1.45 20.42 -6.77
CA ASP A 14 -2.18 21.52 -7.40
C ASP A 14 -1.55 21.87 -8.76
N LEU A 15 -0.22 21.98 -8.81
CA LEU A 15 0.52 22.20 -10.06
C LEU A 15 0.31 21.07 -11.08
N ALA A 16 0.39 19.80 -10.65
CA ALA A 16 0.17 18.68 -11.58
C ALA A 16 -1.26 18.69 -12.13
N ASN A 17 -2.24 19.05 -11.30
CA ASN A 17 -3.63 19.18 -11.73
C ASN A 17 -3.84 20.33 -12.71
N THR A 18 -3.01 21.39 -12.77
CA THR A 18 -3.18 22.43 -13.82
C THR A 18 -2.79 21.95 -15.22
N ILE A 19 -2.10 20.82 -15.34
CA ILE A 19 -1.63 20.29 -16.63
C ILE A 19 -2.65 19.30 -17.20
N LEU A 20 -3.05 18.31 -16.40
CA LEU A 20 -4.03 17.28 -16.73
C LEU A 20 -4.69 16.77 -15.43
N PRO A 21 -5.87 16.13 -15.51
CA PRO A 21 -6.43 15.40 -14.36
C PRO A 21 -5.41 14.45 -13.73
N CYS A 22 -4.96 14.79 -12.51
CA CYS A 22 -3.86 14.11 -11.85
C CYS A 22 -4.34 13.31 -10.64
N LYS A 23 -4.13 12.00 -10.69
CA LYS A 23 -4.40 11.07 -9.58
C LYS A 23 -3.23 11.05 -8.61
N VAL A 24 -3.45 10.61 -7.37
CA VAL A 24 -2.41 10.64 -6.32
C VAL A 24 -2.09 9.23 -5.89
N PHE A 25 -0.82 8.85 -5.93
CA PHE A 25 -0.32 7.54 -5.52
C PHE A 25 0.31 7.62 -4.13
N ASN A 26 0.04 6.62 -3.29
CA ASN A 26 0.54 6.58 -1.92
C ASN A 26 1.26 5.27 -1.63
N LEU A 27 2.27 5.36 -0.78
CA LEU A 27 3.02 4.21 -0.32
C LEU A 27 2.32 3.56 0.89
N SER A 28 2.65 2.31 1.16
CA SER A 28 2.17 1.56 2.33
C SER A 28 2.50 2.25 3.66
N ILE A 29 3.50 3.14 3.67
CA ILE A 29 3.91 3.91 4.83
C ILE A 29 3.08 5.18 5.07
N THR A 30 2.23 5.57 4.10
CA THR A 30 1.42 6.78 4.19
C THR A 30 0.32 6.61 5.26
N PRO A 31 0.24 7.49 6.27
CA PRO A 31 -0.76 7.40 7.34
C PRO A 31 -2.20 7.57 6.82
N GLU A 32 -3.16 6.88 7.45
CA GLU A 32 -4.58 6.94 7.07
C GLU A 32 -5.16 8.36 7.09
N GLU A 33 -4.83 9.15 8.11
CA GLU A 33 -5.28 10.54 8.22
C GLU A 33 -4.85 11.39 7.00
N GLN A 34 -3.65 11.15 6.48
CA GLN A 34 -3.14 11.86 5.31
C GLN A 34 -3.85 11.41 4.01
N ILE A 35 -4.25 10.14 3.93
CA ILE A 35 -5.07 9.59 2.85
C ILE A 35 -6.43 10.27 2.84
N GLU A 36 -7.09 10.35 4.00
CA GLU A 36 -8.38 11.02 4.14
C GLU A 36 -8.31 12.51 3.81
N GLU A 37 -7.31 13.22 4.34
CA GLU A 37 -7.10 14.64 4.05
C GLU A 37 -6.94 14.86 2.54
N THR A 38 -6.14 14.02 1.89
CA THR A 38 -5.94 14.09 0.43
C THR A 38 -7.24 13.82 -0.31
N HIS A 39 -7.98 12.78 0.08
CA HIS A 39 -9.25 12.42 -0.54
C HIS A 39 -10.28 13.55 -0.44
N GLN A 40 -10.48 14.14 0.75
CA GLN A 40 -11.44 15.24 0.93
C GLN A 40 -11.02 16.49 0.17
N ARG A 41 -9.73 16.85 0.18
CA ARG A 41 -9.23 18.02 -0.55
C ARG A 41 -9.45 17.86 -2.06
N MET A 42 -9.17 16.68 -2.61
CA MET A 42 -9.26 16.44 -4.04
C MET A 42 -10.71 16.48 -4.56
N LYS A 43 -11.73 16.27 -3.72
CA LYS A 43 -13.14 16.51 -4.09
C LYS A 43 -13.42 17.91 -4.60
N THR A 44 -12.64 18.91 -4.17
CA THR A 44 -12.81 20.32 -4.57
C THR A 44 -11.69 20.85 -5.47
N LYS A 45 -10.59 20.11 -5.60
CA LYS A 45 -9.36 20.56 -6.29
C LYS A 45 -9.03 19.75 -7.54
N PHE A 46 -9.72 18.64 -7.79
CA PHE A 46 -9.45 17.84 -8.97
C PHE A 46 -9.78 18.61 -10.25
N HIS A 47 -8.98 18.35 -11.30
CA HIS A 47 -9.12 19.05 -12.56
C HIS A 47 -10.53 18.86 -13.16
N PRO A 48 -11.19 19.92 -13.65
CA PRO A 48 -12.58 19.86 -14.11
C PRO A 48 -12.78 18.86 -15.27
N ASP A 49 -11.82 18.76 -16.19
CA ASP A 49 -11.90 17.80 -17.31
C ASP A 49 -11.78 16.33 -16.86
N GLY A 50 -11.41 16.09 -15.59
CA GLY A 50 -11.34 14.75 -14.99
C GLY A 50 -12.70 14.24 -14.48
N GLY A 51 -13.73 15.09 -14.47
CA GLY A 51 -14.99 14.82 -13.80
C GLY A 51 -14.85 14.83 -12.27
N ASP A 52 -15.78 14.17 -11.59
CA ASP A 52 -15.75 14.11 -10.13
C ASP A 52 -14.59 13.26 -9.61
N TRP A 53 -13.96 13.73 -8.54
CA TRP A 53 -12.95 12.96 -7.82
C TRP A 53 -13.56 11.68 -7.23
N GLN A 54 -12.87 10.57 -7.44
CA GLN A 54 -13.27 9.27 -6.90
C GLN A 54 -12.20 8.75 -5.94
N ARG A 55 -12.61 8.02 -4.90
CA ARG A 55 -11.65 7.48 -3.92
C ARG A 55 -10.59 6.56 -4.54
N TRP A 56 -10.98 5.76 -5.53
CA TRP A 56 -10.05 4.89 -6.26
C TRP A 56 -9.01 5.63 -7.13
N TYR A 57 -9.08 6.96 -7.25
CA TYR A 57 -8.00 7.79 -7.80
C TYR A 57 -6.84 8.03 -6.83
N LEU A 58 -6.93 7.44 -5.64
CA LEU A 58 -5.91 7.50 -4.60
C LEU A 58 -5.29 6.11 -4.34
N PRO A 59 -4.69 5.42 -5.34
CA PRO A 59 -4.16 4.08 -5.11
C PRO A 59 -3.10 4.07 -4.00
N ARG A 60 -3.10 2.99 -3.22
CA ARG A 60 -2.18 2.78 -2.09
C ARG A 60 -1.44 1.47 -2.26
N THR A 61 -0.14 1.44 -2.03
CA THR A 61 0.58 0.17 -1.99
C THR A 61 0.32 -0.57 -0.68
N ALA A 62 0.28 -1.89 -0.75
CA ALA A 62 0.30 -2.75 0.42
C ALA A 62 1.24 -3.93 0.15
N MET A 63 2.18 -4.17 1.06
CA MET A 63 3.03 -5.36 0.99
C MET A 63 2.21 -6.57 1.42
N VAL A 64 2.29 -7.66 0.68
CA VAL A 64 1.54 -8.88 0.95
C VAL A 64 2.48 -10.07 1.14
N PHE A 65 2.40 -10.68 2.31
CA PHE A 65 3.12 -11.89 2.69
C PHE A 65 2.09 -12.98 2.98
N ILE A 66 1.88 -13.84 1.98
CA ILE A 66 0.83 -14.84 2.01
C ILE A 66 1.43 -16.24 1.96
N ASP A 67 0.87 -17.18 2.72
CA ASP A 67 1.17 -18.61 2.53
C ASP A 67 -0.11 -19.41 2.33
N ASN A 68 -0.13 -20.17 1.22
CA ASN A 68 -1.20 -21.11 0.91
C ASN A 68 -0.64 -22.51 0.60
N THR A 69 0.46 -22.90 1.26
CA THR A 69 1.11 -24.18 0.97
C THR A 69 0.14 -25.35 1.24
N PRO A 70 -0.15 -26.22 0.27
CA PRO A 70 -1.02 -27.36 0.46
C PRO A 70 -0.54 -28.28 1.60
N LYS A 71 -1.48 -28.93 2.30
CA LYS A 71 -1.24 -29.90 3.38
C LYS A 71 -0.57 -29.34 4.65
N LYS A 72 -0.27 -28.03 4.72
CA LYS A 72 0.13 -27.38 5.97
C LYS A 72 -1.10 -26.92 6.75
N SER A 73 -1.01 -26.98 8.09
CA SER A 73 -2.07 -26.45 8.96
C SER A 73 -2.17 -24.92 8.81
N ILE A 74 -3.32 -24.34 9.20
CA ILE A 74 -3.49 -22.87 9.20
C ILE A 74 -2.41 -22.20 10.05
N ALA A 75 -2.10 -22.76 11.23
CA ALA A 75 -1.06 -22.23 12.12
C ALA A 75 0.32 -22.22 11.45
N GLN A 76 0.69 -23.31 10.77
CA GLN A 76 1.96 -23.38 10.04
C GLN A 76 2.02 -22.38 8.89
N ARG A 77 0.93 -22.20 8.14
CA ARG A 77 0.87 -21.23 7.04
C ARG A 77 1.04 -19.80 7.56
N ARG A 78 0.37 -19.46 8.66
CA ARG A 78 0.55 -18.17 9.34
C ARG A 78 2.00 -17.97 9.76
N GLU A 79 2.59 -18.94 10.46
CA GLU A 79 3.98 -18.88 10.90
C GLU A 79 4.95 -18.59 9.75
N ILE A 80 4.82 -19.32 8.62
CA ILE A 80 5.64 -19.11 7.42
C ILE A 80 5.46 -17.70 6.85
N ALA A 81 4.21 -17.22 6.77
CA ALA A 81 3.94 -15.87 6.27
C ALA A 81 4.55 -14.79 7.17
N TYR A 82 4.46 -14.96 8.50
CA TYR A 82 5.07 -14.05 9.47
C TYR A 82 6.59 -14.07 9.43
N GLU A 83 7.21 -15.24 9.32
CA GLU A 83 8.66 -15.37 9.15
C GLU A 83 9.15 -14.63 7.89
N ARG A 84 8.47 -14.84 6.76
CA ARG A 84 8.77 -14.14 5.49
C ARG A 84 8.61 -12.63 5.64
N ALA A 85 7.51 -12.19 6.25
CA ALA A 85 7.26 -10.77 6.49
C ALA A 85 8.37 -10.15 7.34
N ASN A 86 8.75 -10.79 8.45
CA ASN A 86 9.79 -10.29 9.34
C ASN A 86 11.15 -10.16 8.63
N GLN A 87 11.56 -11.18 7.88
CA GLN A 87 12.81 -11.17 7.12
C GLN A 87 12.82 -10.06 6.06
N ALA A 88 11.76 -9.98 5.26
CA ALA A 88 11.64 -9.02 4.17
C ALA A 88 11.58 -7.58 4.67
N LEU A 89 10.76 -7.31 5.70
CA LEU A 89 10.63 -5.99 6.29
C LEU A 89 11.95 -5.57 6.93
N GLN A 90 12.65 -6.46 7.65
CA GLN A 90 13.97 -6.16 8.22
C GLN A 90 15.00 -5.76 7.14
N ALA A 91 15.08 -6.50 6.04
CA ALA A 91 16.00 -6.19 4.94
C ALA A 91 15.63 -4.87 4.24
N TYR A 92 14.34 -4.62 4.02
CA TYR A 92 13.86 -3.36 3.46
C TYR A 92 14.19 -2.17 4.40
N TRP A 93 14.13 -2.36 5.72
CA TRP A 93 14.51 -1.34 6.70
C TRP A 93 16.01 -1.05 6.71
N GLN A 94 16.85 -2.07 6.68
CA GLN A 94 18.30 -1.89 6.56
C GLN A 94 18.66 -1.11 5.30
N GLY A 95 17.97 -1.38 4.18
CA GLY A 95 18.16 -0.64 2.93
C GLY A 95 17.72 0.83 2.98
N MET A 96 16.85 1.20 3.92
CA MET A 96 16.36 2.57 4.11
C MET A 96 16.99 3.29 5.33
N GLU A 97 17.90 2.64 6.03
CA GLU A 97 18.59 3.19 7.19
C GLU A 97 19.31 4.49 6.80
N GLY A 98 19.05 5.58 7.52
CA GLY A 98 19.56 6.92 7.22
C GLY A 98 18.70 7.77 6.25
N THR A 99 17.60 7.23 5.70
CA THR A 99 16.73 7.97 4.77
C THR A 99 15.32 8.27 5.29
N LEU A 100 14.85 7.53 6.31
CA LEU A 100 13.51 7.68 6.89
C LEU A 100 13.56 7.71 8.42
N ASP A 101 12.61 8.42 9.02
CA ASP A 101 12.43 8.50 10.47
C ASP A 101 12.03 7.13 11.06
N PRO A 102 12.79 6.59 12.06
CA PRO A 102 12.47 5.34 12.75
C PRO A 102 11.02 5.22 13.27
N GLN A 103 10.39 6.33 13.65
CA GLN A 103 9.00 6.32 14.11
C GLN A 103 8.00 6.09 12.97
N LYS A 104 8.30 6.58 11.77
CA LYS A 104 7.50 6.30 10.56
C LYS A 104 7.66 4.84 10.12
N ILE A 105 8.81 4.24 10.39
CA ILE A 105 9.10 2.82 10.10
C ILE A 105 8.25 1.89 10.98
N SER A 106 8.18 2.13 12.29
CA SER A 106 7.36 1.32 13.21
C SER A 106 5.87 1.33 12.85
N LYS A 107 5.32 2.47 12.42
CA LYS A 107 3.93 2.57 11.95
C LYS A 107 3.70 1.90 10.59
N ALA A 108 4.70 1.89 9.70
CA ALA A 108 4.63 1.26 8.38
C ALA A 108 4.54 -0.28 8.46
N VAL A 109 5.16 -0.90 9.46
CA VAL A 109 5.05 -2.35 9.73
C VAL A 109 3.58 -2.76 9.93
N ASN A 110 2.75 -1.86 10.46
CA ASN A 110 1.34 -2.12 10.74
C ASN A 110 0.48 -2.26 9.47
N ASN A 111 0.99 -1.83 8.30
CA ASN A 111 0.24 -1.84 7.04
C ASN A 111 0.60 -3.03 6.12
N ALA A 112 1.56 -3.88 6.48
CA ALA A 112 1.77 -5.13 5.75
C ALA A 112 0.58 -6.08 5.95
N LEU A 113 0.20 -6.81 4.90
CA LEU A 113 -0.84 -7.82 4.93
C LEU A 113 -0.15 -9.19 5.07
N VAL A 114 -0.40 -9.91 6.17
CA VAL A 114 0.39 -11.12 6.51
C VAL A 114 -0.52 -12.27 6.95
N GLY A 115 -0.39 -13.46 6.35
CA GLY A 115 -1.11 -14.66 6.82
C GLY A 115 -1.58 -15.60 5.71
N THR A 116 -2.69 -16.31 5.94
CA THR A 116 -3.38 -17.12 4.91
C THR A 116 -4.23 -16.23 3.99
N PRO A 117 -4.75 -16.73 2.85
CA PRO A 117 -5.69 -15.98 2.03
C PRO A 117 -6.87 -15.37 2.81
N GLU A 118 -7.42 -16.12 3.77
CA GLU A 118 -8.52 -15.66 4.62
C GLU A 118 -8.08 -14.52 5.54
N ASP A 119 -6.89 -14.63 6.15
CA ASP A 119 -6.33 -13.56 6.99
C ASP A 119 -6.10 -12.28 6.17
N ILE A 120 -5.65 -12.39 4.92
CA ILE A 120 -5.46 -11.23 4.03
C ILE A 120 -6.80 -10.54 3.75
N VAL A 121 -7.84 -11.31 3.46
CA VAL A 121 -9.18 -10.77 3.20
C VAL A 121 -9.74 -10.05 4.42
N GLU A 122 -9.58 -10.64 5.62
CA GLU A 122 -10.01 -10.04 6.88
C GLU A 122 -9.26 -8.73 7.13
N GLN A 123 -7.94 -8.72 7.05
CA GLN A 123 -7.12 -7.53 7.22
C GLN A 123 -7.46 -6.42 6.20
N ILE A 124 -7.76 -6.77 4.94
CA ILE A 124 -8.17 -5.78 3.94
C ILE A 124 -9.49 -5.11 4.36
N ARG A 125 -10.46 -5.91 4.81
CA ARG A 125 -11.78 -5.41 5.23
C ARG A 125 -11.72 -4.55 6.48
N GLU A 126 -10.85 -4.91 7.42
CA GLU A 126 -10.71 -4.18 8.68
C GLU A 126 -9.97 -2.85 8.52
N ARG A 127 -8.99 -2.79 7.62
CA ARG A 127 -8.00 -1.70 7.60
C ARG A 127 -8.12 -0.73 6.45
N PHE A 128 -8.78 -1.09 5.35
CA PHE A 128 -8.89 -0.24 4.17
C PHE A 128 -10.34 0.09 3.87
N HIS A 129 -10.55 1.25 3.25
CA HIS A 129 -11.89 1.64 2.82
C HIS A 129 -12.34 0.75 1.65
N PRO A 130 -13.62 0.35 1.56
CA PRO A 130 -14.10 -0.54 0.49
C PRO A 130 -13.95 0.01 -0.93
N GLU A 131 -13.81 1.33 -1.07
CA GLU A 131 -13.56 2.02 -2.35
C GLU A 131 -12.07 2.30 -2.62
N ASP A 132 -11.17 1.90 -1.71
CA ASP A 132 -9.74 2.04 -1.94
C ASP A 132 -9.29 1.14 -3.09
N ARG A 133 -8.37 1.66 -3.90
CA ARG A 133 -7.63 0.86 -4.87
C ARG A 133 -6.30 0.46 -4.25
N LEU A 134 -6.13 -0.84 -4.01
CA LEU A 134 -4.87 -1.36 -3.50
C LEU A 134 -3.97 -1.82 -4.66
N MET A 135 -2.71 -1.41 -4.60
CA MET A 135 -1.63 -1.94 -5.42
C MET A 135 -0.84 -2.93 -4.56
N LEU A 136 -1.12 -4.22 -4.74
CA LEU A 136 -0.54 -5.27 -3.91
C LEU A 136 0.86 -5.62 -4.39
N TRP A 137 1.82 -5.53 -3.48
CA TRP A 137 3.21 -5.87 -3.74
C TRP A 137 3.46 -7.23 -3.11
N PHE A 138 3.39 -8.25 -3.95
CA PHE A 138 3.74 -9.61 -3.57
C PHE A 138 5.24 -9.78 -3.72
N ASP A 139 5.81 -10.47 -2.75
CA ASP A 139 7.10 -11.12 -2.88
C ASP A 139 8.31 -10.21 -3.17
N PHE A 140 8.85 -9.63 -2.09
CA PHE A 140 10.06 -8.80 -2.15
C PHE A 140 11.38 -9.60 -2.22
N PHE A 141 11.40 -10.90 -1.85
CA PHE A 141 12.66 -11.64 -1.61
C PHE A 141 12.62 -13.13 -1.95
N ASN A 142 11.45 -13.70 -2.25
CA ASN A 142 11.34 -15.09 -2.66
C ASN A 142 11.47 -15.17 -4.19
N HIS A 143 12.67 -15.55 -4.63
CA HIS A 143 12.98 -15.80 -6.04
C HIS A 143 12.41 -17.14 -6.56
N ASN A 144 11.62 -17.85 -5.75
CA ASN A 144 11.01 -19.12 -6.15
C ASN A 144 9.67 -18.89 -6.86
N ASN A 145 9.75 -18.63 -8.16
CA ASN A 145 8.60 -18.42 -9.05
C ASN A 145 7.60 -19.60 -9.05
N GLU A 146 7.99 -20.82 -8.69
CA GLU A 146 7.09 -21.99 -8.67
C GLU A 146 6.07 -21.95 -7.51
N GLN A 147 6.30 -21.15 -6.47
CA GLN A 147 5.37 -21.02 -5.34
C GLN A 147 4.25 -20.00 -5.57
N ILE A 148 4.38 -19.15 -6.60
CA ILE A 148 3.43 -18.06 -6.92
C ILE A 148 2.48 -18.47 -8.07
N LYS A 149 2.84 -19.51 -8.84
CA LYS A 149 2.03 -20.01 -9.97
C LYS A 149 0.77 -20.76 -9.54
#